data_AF-A0A853LQC0-F1
#
_entry.id   AF-A0A853LQC0-F1
#
_cell.length_a   1.000
_cell.length_b   1.000
_cell.length_c   1.000
_cell.angle_alpha   90.00
_cell.angle_beta   90.00
_cell.angle_gamma   90.00
#
_symmetry.space_group_name_H-M   'P 1'
#
loop_
_entity.id
_entity.type
_entity.pdbx_description
1 polymer ?
#
loop_
_entity_poly.entity_id
_entity_poly.type
_entity_poly.pdbx_seq_one_letter_code
_entity_poly.pdbx_strand_id
1 'polypeptide(L)'
;MKAVRYHRYGGSEVLEYAEVERPAPGPGQVLVKVAGTSFNQVDAGIRGGYLAQEFAITLPHIPGIDVAGTVAALGEDVPGWQLGDAVVALLPMESDGAAADYVLAPADALAAAPRTVPLAEAAALPTAALTAWQALFDIAGLTAGQTVLINGAAGAVGGYAVQLAKQAGATVTATAKPDSAERLRGYGADRIVGYIDYAGAPVTIDGQPFDVILNVVSTTPEQTAALVAAVADGGIHVGTMTAGQPDPGRRVRAERVFVRSDATQLAGLVSRVDAGQLRIHVAERRPLAAAASVHDDADAGRLPGKTILLPANE
;
A
#
# COMPACT_ATOMS: atom_id res chain seq x y z
N MET A 1 -16.63 -1.14 -21.96
CA MET A 1 -16.30 -1.68 -20.63
C MET A 1 -16.51 -0.56 -19.64
N LYS A 2 -16.95 -0.86 -18.42
CA LYS A 2 -17.08 0.14 -17.37
C LYS A 2 -15.72 0.49 -16.79
N ALA A 3 -15.53 1.78 -16.51
CA ALA A 3 -14.37 2.30 -15.80
C ALA A 3 -14.72 3.58 -15.06
N VAL A 4 -13.96 3.89 -14.01
CA VAL A 4 -13.91 5.20 -13.38
C VAL A 4 -12.79 5.98 -14.06
N ARG A 5 -13.08 7.17 -14.59
CA ARG A 5 -12.08 8.01 -15.26
C ARG A 5 -12.20 9.47 -14.88
N TYR A 6 -11.16 10.26 -15.11
CA TYR A 6 -11.21 11.71 -14.97
C TYR A 6 -10.47 12.41 -16.11
N HIS A 7 -10.98 13.56 -16.54
CA HIS A 7 -10.48 14.33 -17.71
C HIS A 7 -9.63 15.55 -17.31
N ARG A 8 -9.52 15.83 -16.01
CA ARG A 8 -8.75 16.93 -15.43
C ARG A 8 -8.43 16.58 -13.98
N TYR A 9 -7.36 17.16 -13.45
CA TYR A 9 -7.08 17.10 -12.01
C TYR A 9 -8.18 17.82 -11.22
N GLY A 10 -8.44 17.38 -9.98
CA GLY A 10 -9.44 17.99 -9.11
C GLY A 10 -9.67 17.22 -7.80
N GLY A 11 -10.79 17.48 -7.14
CA GLY A 11 -11.33 16.68 -6.03
C GLY A 11 -12.11 15.46 -6.56
N SER A 12 -12.72 14.67 -5.69
CA SER A 12 -13.41 13.42 -6.09
C SER A 12 -14.49 13.65 -7.16
N GLU A 13 -14.98 14.89 -7.29
CA GLU A 13 -16.01 15.31 -8.25
C GLU A 13 -15.58 15.15 -9.72
N VAL A 14 -14.29 14.95 -10.01
CA VAL A 14 -13.82 14.67 -11.37
C VAL A 14 -13.96 13.21 -11.79
N LEU A 15 -14.24 12.30 -10.84
CA LEU A 15 -14.34 10.87 -11.10
C LEU A 15 -15.69 10.52 -11.72
N GLU A 16 -15.66 10.03 -12.96
CA GLU A 16 -16.83 9.65 -13.73
C GLU A 16 -16.85 8.13 -13.96
N TYR A 17 -17.92 7.45 -13.54
CA TYR A 17 -18.15 6.04 -13.89
C TYR A 17 -18.85 5.94 -15.25
N ALA A 18 -18.14 5.48 -16.27
CA ALA A 18 -18.58 5.57 -17.67
C ALA A 18 -18.25 4.30 -18.48
N GLU A 19 -18.86 4.18 -19.66
CA GLU A 19 -18.38 3.25 -20.69
C GLU A 19 -17.15 3.81 -21.39
N VAL A 20 -16.14 2.96 -21.55
CA VAL A 20 -14.91 3.22 -22.31
C VAL A 20 -14.59 2.05 -23.22
N GLU A 21 -13.71 2.27 -24.19
CA GLU A 21 -13.16 1.21 -25.03
C GLU A 21 -12.35 0.23 -24.18
N ARG A 22 -12.47 -1.07 -24.46
CA ARG A 22 -11.63 -2.08 -23.82
C ARG A 22 -10.24 -2.03 -24.46
N PRO A 23 -9.16 -1.87 -23.69
CA PRO A 23 -7.82 -1.85 -24.26
C PRO A 23 -7.43 -3.21 -24.82
N ALA A 24 -6.56 -3.21 -25.82
CA ALA A 24 -5.92 -4.41 -26.35
C ALA A 24 -4.46 -4.45 -25.87
N PRO A 25 -3.94 -5.61 -25.41
CA PRO A 25 -2.57 -5.70 -24.95
C PRO A 25 -1.58 -5.61 -26.11
N GLY A 26 -0.59 -4.72 -25.98
CA GLY A 26 0.59 -4.66 -26.87
C GLY A 26 1.72 -5.60 -26.42
N PRO A 27 2.89 -5.53 -27.06
CA PRO A 27 4.06 -6.32 -26.67
C PRO A 27 4.41 -6.14 -25.18
N GLY A 28 4.69 -7.24 -24.48
CA GLY A 28 5.02 -7.26 -23.06
C GLY A 28 3.83 -6.98 -22.11
N GLN A 29 2.61 -6.80 -22.63
CA GLN A 29 1.44 -6.49 -21.82
C GLN A 29 0.45 -7.66 -21.72
N VAL A 30 -0.27 -7.70 -20.62
CA VAL A 30 -1.38 -8.63 -20.36
C VAL A 30 -2.65 -7.83 -20.12
N LEU A 31 -3.75 -8.25 -20.73
CA LEU A 31 -5.06 -7.76 -20.37
C LEU A 31 -5.60 -8.60 -19.21
N VAL A 32 -5.87 -7.96 -18.09
CA VAL A 32 -6.43 -8.60 -16.90
C VAL A 32 -7.91 -8.22 -16.79
N LYS A 33 -8.81 -9.22 -16.70
CA LYS A 33 -10.18 -9.02 -16.24
C LYS A 33 -10.14 -8.80 -14.73
N VAL A 34 -10.48 -7.60 -14.29
CA VAL A 34 -10.35 -7.20 -12.89
C VAL A 34 -11.39 -7.93 -12.05
N ALA A 35 -10.94 -8.58 -10.97
CA ALA A 35 -11.81 -9.11 -9.93
C ALA A 35 -11.96 -8.10 -8.78
N GLY A 36 -10.91 -7.33 -8.51
CA GLY A 36 -10.95 -6.21 -7.58
C GLY A 36 -9.74 -5.28 -7.74
N THR A 37 -9.93 -4.03 -7.37
CA THR A 37 -8.86 -3.05 -7.14
C THR A 37 -8.97 -2.50 -5.73
N SER A 38 -8.00 -1.71 -5.28
CA SER A 38 -8.01 -1.12 -3.95
C SER A 38 -7.75 0.38 -3.98
N PHE A 39 -8.33 1.12 -3.03
CA PHE A 39 -8.01 2.53 -2.86
C PHE A 39 -6.66 2.70 -2.16
N ASN A 40 -5.82 3.59 -2.70
CA ASN A 40 -4.60 4.08 -2.08
C ASN A 40 -4.57 5.61 -2.07
N GLN A 41 -3.92 6.19 -1.05
CA GLN A 41 -3.76 7.65 -0.95
C GLN A 41 -2.96 8.24 -2.13
N VAL A 42 -2.08 7.45 -2.75
CA VAL A 42 -1.35 7.86 -3.95
C VAL A 42 -2.29 8.04 -5.16
N ASP A 43 -3.36 7.25 -5.29
CA ASP A 43 -4.38 7.45 -6.34
C ASP A 43 -5.05 8.83 -6.18
N ALA A 44 -5.37 9.22 -4.93
CA ALA A 44 -5.92 10.54 -4.63
C ALA A 44 -4.90 11.66 -4.91
N GLY A 45 -3.62 11.43 -4.59
CA GLY A 45 -2.52 12.37 -4.87
C GLY A 45 -2.30 12.61 -6.37
N ILE A 46 -2.32 11.55 -7.18
CA ILE A 46 -2.19 11.62 -8.65
C ILE A 46 -3.42 12.32 -9.25
N ARG A 47 -4.63 11.90 -8.87
CA ARG A 47 -5.89 12.53 -9.31
C ARG A 47 -5.97 14.02 -8.93
N GLY A 48 -5.45 14.39 -7.77
CA GLY A 48 -5.39 15.79 -7.31
C GLY A 48 -4.32 16.64 -8.00
N GLY A 49 -3.39 16.02 -8.75
CA GLY A 49 -2.27 16.70 -9.40
C GLY A 49 -1.10 17.02 -8.46
N TYR A 50 -1.14 16.57 -7.20
CA TYR A 50 -0.09 16.82 -6.21
C TYR A 50 1.20 16.03 -6.47
N LEU A 51 1.11 15.00 -7.32
CA LEU A 51 2.23 14.14 -7.70
C LEU A 51 2.55 14.20 -9.20
N ALA A 52 2.13 15.28 -9.88
CA ALA A 52 2.31 15.43 -11.33
C ALA A 52 3.78 15.62 -11.76
N GLN A 53 4.68 15.94 -10.82
CA GLN A 53 6.12 16.02 -11.10
C GLN A 53 6.77 14.63 -11.06
N GLU A 54 6.26 13.74 -10.23
CA GLU A 54 6.75 12.37 -10.06
C GLU A 54 6.11 11.40 -11.06
N PHE A 55 4.82 11.57 -11.34
CA PHE A 55 4.03 10.67 -12.20
C PHE A 55 3.29 11.47 -13.28
N ALA A 56 3.84 11.46 -14.49
CA ALA A 56 3.24 12.12 -15.63
C ALA A 56 2.15 11.24 -16.27
N ILE A 57 0.89 11.49 -15.91
CA ILE A 57 -0.26 10.79 -16.50
C ILE A 57 -0.70 11.44 -17.82
N THR A 58 -1.37 10.66 -18.67
CA THR A 58 -2.14 11.17 -19.81
C THR A 58 -3.61 11.25 -19.43
N LEU A 59 -4.29 12.36 -19.77
CA LEU A 59 -5.72 12.52 -19.56
C LEU A 59 -6.52 12.20 -20.84
N PRO A 60 -7.71 11.58 -20.74
CA PRO A 60 -8.34 11.07 -19.51
C PRO A 60 -7.57 9.90 -18.90
N HIS A 61 -7.65 9.76 -17.57
CA HIS A 61 -6.94 8.72 -16.81
C HIS A 61 -7.90 7.88 -15.97
N ILE A 62 -7.58 6.59 -15.83
CA ILE A 62 -8.26 5.63 -14.96
C ILE A 62 -7.38 5.37 -13.73
N PRO A 63 -7.85 5.60 -12.47
CA PRO A 63 -7.04 5.35 -11.28
C PRO A 63 -6.98 3.85 -10.90
N GLY A 64 -6.28 3.51 -9.80
CA GLY A 64 -6.29 2.17 -9.21
C GLY A 64 -5.01 1.40 -9.50
N ILE A 65 -3.98 1.61 -8.69
CA ILE A 65 -2.66 1.00 -8.90
C ILE A 65 -2.56 -0.46 -8.42
N ASP A 66 -3.51 -0.96 -7.65
CA ASP A 66 -3.57 -2.37 -7.25
C ASP A 66 -4.55 -3.13 -8.13
N VAL A 67 -4.16 -4.31 -8.61
CA VAL A 67 -5.08 -5.23 -9.29
C VAL A 67 -5.00 -6.62 -8.70
N ALA A 68 -6.17 -7.25 -8.59
CA ALA A 68 -6.30 -8.69 -8.59
C ALA A 68 -7.33 -9.10 -9.64
N GLY A 69 -7.03 -10.12 -10.43
CA GLY A 69 -7.88 -10.47 -11.55
C GLY A 69 -7.44 -11.74 -12.26
N THR A 70 -7.99 -11.96 -13.44
CA THR A 70 -7.70 -13.13 -14.28
C THR A 70 -7.16 -12.67 -15.63
N VAL A 71 -6.12 -13.33 -16.13
CA VAL A 71 -5.58 -13.07 -17.47
C VAL A 71 -6.66 -13.34 -18.54
N ALA A 72 -7.02 -12.31 -19.28
CA ALA A 72 -8.09 -12.31 -20.29
C ALA A 72 -7.57 -12.25 -21.73
N ALA A 73 -6.40 -11.64 -21.96
CA ALA A 73 -5.68 -11.68 -23.22
C ALA A 73 -4.18 -11.46 -22.98
N LEU A 74 -3.35 -11.93 -23.90
CA LEU A 74 -1.89 -11.76 -23.88
C LEU A 74 -1.47 -10.95 -25.10
N GLY A 75 -0.54 -10.03 -24.92
CA GLY A 75 0.18 -9.40 -26.01
C GLY A 75 1.31 -10.27 -26.54
N GLU A 76 2.08 -9.73 -27.47
CA GLU A 76 3.32 -10.36 -27.97
C GLU A 76 4.39 -10.42 -26.87
N ASP A 77 5.29 -11.40 -26.93
CA ASP A 77 6.44 -11.53 -26.02
C ASP A 77 6.10 -11.57 -24.51
N VAL A 78 5.01 -12.27 -24.16
CA VAL A 78 4.63 -12.50 -22.75
C VAL A 78 4.83 -13.98 -22.35
N PRO A 79 6.07 -14.43 -22.09
CA PRO A 79 6.31 -15.79 -21.63
C PRO A 79 5.83 -15.97 -20.18
N GLY A 80 5.38 -17.17 -19.84
CA GLY A 80 5.09 -17.57 -18.46
C GLY A 80 3.66 -17.31 -17.97
N TRP A 81 2.81 -16.67 -18.77
CA TRP A 81 1.39 -16.45 -18.47
C TRP A 81 0.49 -17.10 -19.51
N GLN A 82 -0.69 -17.55 -19.09
CA GLN A 82 -1.74 -18.11 -19.95
C GLN A 82 -3.11 -17.53 -19.59
N LEU A 83 -4.05 -17.64 -20.53
CA LEU A 83 -5.44 -17.24 -20.30
C LEU A 83 -6.02 -18.01 -19.11
N GLY A 84 -6.71 -17.32 -18.21
CA GLY A 84 -7.30 -17.90 -17.01
C GLY A 84 -6.40 -17.92 -15.78
N ASP A 85 -5.12 -17.52 -15.89
CA ASP A 85 -4.26 -17.39 -14.70
C ASP A 85 -4.80 -16.29 -13.77
N ALA A 86 -4.89 -16.59 -12.48
CA ALA A 86 -5.24 -15.63 -11.45
C ALA A 86 -3.98 -14.87 -11.02
N VAL A 87 -4.03 -13.53 -11.08
CA VAL A 87 -2.87 -12.65 -10.90
C VAL A 87 -3.14 -11.50 -9.95
N VAL A 88 -2.07 -10.98 -9.34
CA VAL A 88 -2.03 -9.72 -8.61
C VAL A 88 -0.86 -8.87 -9.10
N ALA A 89 -1.01 -7.55 -9.06
CA ALA A 89 0.08 -6.64 -9.41
C ALA A 89 -0.04 -5.26 -8.75
N LEU A 90 1.12 -4.63 -8.59
CA LEU A 90 1.26 -3.19 -8.44
C LEU A 90 1.52 -2.62 -9.84
N LEU A 91 0.54 -1.90 -10.38
CA LEU A 91 0.57 -1.30 -11.71
C LEU A 91 1.44 -0.03 -11.73
N PRO A 92 1.99 0.35 -12.91
CA PRO A 92 2.67 1.64 -13.07
C PRO A 92 1.74 2.80 -12.73
N MET A 93 2.23 3.76 -11.95
CA MET A 93 1.42 4.87 -11.42
C MET A 93 1.08 5.93 -12.47
N GLU A 94 1.84 5.97 -13.56
CA GLU A 94 1.68 6.87 -14.70
C GLU A 94 0.70 6.33 -15.78
N SER A 95 0.31 5.06 -15.68
CA SER A 95 -0.55 4.36 -16.65
C SER A 95 -1.96 4.15 -16.12
N ASP A 96 -2.93 3.96 -17.02
CA ASP A 96 -4.30 3.64 -16.64
C ASP A 96 -4.37 2.39 -15.73
N GLY A 97 -5.10 2.54 -14.64
CA GLY A 97 -5.21 1.58 -13.55
C GLY A 97 -6.45 0.67 -13.60
N ALA A 98 -6.64 -0.06 -12.52
CA ALA A 98 -7.60 -1.13 -12.35
C ALA A 98 -8.97 -0.69 -11.82
N ALA A 99 -9.25 0.61 -11.74
CA ALA A 99 -10.61 1.11 -11.52
C ALA A 99 -11.48 0.95 -12.79
N ALA A 100 -11.51 -0.26 -13.35
CA ALA A 100 -12.17 -0.65 -14.58
C ALA A 100 -12.49 -2.15 -14.58
N ASP A 101 -13.31 -2.61 -15.53
CA ASP A 101 -13.58 -4.04 -15.72
C ASP A 101 -12.34 -4.80 -16.25
N TYR A 102 -11.48 -4.11 -17.03
CA TYR A 102 -10.24 -4.65 -17.57
C TYR A 102 -9.11 -3.62 -17.47
N VAL A 103 -7.89 -4.09 -17.27
CA VAL A 103 -6.69 -3.24 -17.21
C VAL A 103 -5.52 -3.89 -17.94
N LEU A 104 -4.64 -3.07 -18.51
CA LEU A 104 -3.36 -3.54 -19.03
C LEU A 104 -2.32 -3.57 -17.90
N ALA A 105 -1.62 -4.69 -17.77
CA ALA A 105 -0.50 -4.84 -16.85
C ALA A 105 0.77 -5.22 -17.61
N PRO A 106 1.93 -4.64 -17.27
CA PRO A 106 3.22 -5.19 -17.69
C PRO A 106 3.34 -6.64 -17.21
N ALA A 107 3.75 -7.55 -18.10
CA ALA A 107 3.86 -8.98 -17.76
C ALA A 107 4.86 -9.26 -16.63
N ASP A 108 5.89 -8.42 -16.51
CA ASP A 108 6.95 -8.50 -15.50
C ASP A 108 6.56 -7.90 -14.14
N ALA A 109 5.43 -7.20 -14.07
CA ALA A 109 4.83 -6.70 -12.82
C ALA A 109 3.86 -7.71 -12.17
N LEU A 110 3.47 -8.76 -12.90
CA LEU A 110 2.51 -9.75 -12.44
C LEU A 110 3.14 -10.76 -11.47
N ALA A 111 2.40 -11.11 -10.43
CA ALA A 111 2.61 -12.30 -9.63
C ALA A 111 1.34 -13.16 -9.62
N ALA A 112 1.47 -14.47 -9.41
CA ALA A 112 0.32 -15.33 -9.22
C ALA A 112 -0.48 -14.87 -8.00
N ALA A 113 -1.81 -14.90 -8.08
CA ALA A 113 -2.66 -14.55 -6.95
C ALA A 113 -2.61 -15.61 -5.85
N PRO A 114 -2.80 -15.23 -4.57
CA PRO A 114 -2.97 -16.18 -3.47
C PRO A 114 -4.22 -17.03 -3.70
N ARG A 115 -4.15 -18.31 -3.30
CA ARG A 115 -5.21 -19.30 -3.47
C ARG A 115 -6.07 -19.46 -2.22
N THR A 116 -5.62 -18.93 -1.09
CA THR A 116 -6.28 -19.07 0.22
C THR A 116 -7.24 -17.93 0.56
N VAL A 117 -7.39 -16.93 -0.31
CA VAL A 117 -8.30 -15.79 -0.12
C VAL A 117 -9.15 -15.55 -1.38
N PRO A 118 -10.31 -14.89 -1.28
CA PRO A 118 -11.08 -14.48 -2.46
C PRO A 118 -10.23 -13.60 -3.39
N LEU A 119 -10.25 -13.88 -4.70
CA LEU A 119 -9.38 -13.21 -5.67
C LEU A 119 -9.47 -11.68 -5.60
N ALA A 120 -10.67 -11.12 -5.53
CA ALA A 120 -10.87 -9.67 -5.43
C ALA A 120 -10.20 -9.05 -4.19
N GLU A 121 -10.14 -9.80 -3.08
CA GLU A 121 -9.53 -9.34 -1.84
C GLU A 121 -8.00 -9.36 -1.90
N ALA A 122 -7.42 -10.15 -2.80
CA ALA A 122 -5.99 -10.16 -3.02
C ALA A 122 -5.46 -8.79 -3.52
N ALA A 123 -6.33 -7.92 -4.06
CA ALA A 123 -5.98 -6.55 -4.43
C ALA A 123 -5.60 -5.67 -3.22
N ALA A 124 -5.88 -6.12 -1.99
CA ALA A 124 -5.40 -5.45 -0.77
C ALA A 124 -3.90 -5.67 -0.51
N LEU A 125 -3.23 -6.53 -1.27
CA LEU A 125 -1.84 -6.94 -1.03
C LEU A 125 -0.80 -6.01 -1.69
N PRO A 126 -0.84 -5.71 -3.01
CA PRO A 126 0.35 -5.32 -3.75
C PRO A 126 1.04 -4.07 -3.20
N THR A 127 0.41 -2.89 -3.30
CA THR A 127 0.98 -1.62 -2.83
C THR A 127 1.34 -1.70 -1.35
N ALA A 128 0.39 -2.13 -0.51
CA ALA A 128 0.53 -2.01 0.93
C ALA A 128 1.59 -2.95 1.51
N ALA A 129 1.64 -4.21 1.05
CA ALA A 129 2.61 -5.18 1.52
C ALA A 129 4.00 -4.96 0.91
N LEU A 130 4.11 -4.53 -0.36
CA LEU A 130 5.40 -4.12 -0.95
C LEU A 130 5.97 -2.90 -0.23
N THR A 131 5.14 -1.90 0.11
CA THR A 131 5.58 -0.74 0.90
C THR A 131 6.14 -1.16 2.24
N ALA A 132 5.43 -2.05 2.96
CA ALA A 132 5.88 -2.56 4.25
C ALA A 132 7.19 -3.36 4.12
N TRP A 133 7.29 -4.24 3.11
CA TRP A 133 8.49 -5.02 2.85
C TRP A 133 9.71 -4.14 2.55
N GLN A 134 9.59 -3.23 1.58
CA GLN A 134 10.69 -2.38 1.14
C GLN A 134 11.12 -1.41 2.24
N ALA A 135 10.19 -0.87 3.01
CA ALA A 135 10.52 -0.02 4.15
C ALA A 135 11.31 -0.76 5.24
N LEU A 136 10.86 -1.96 5.62
CA LEU A 136 11.48 -2.72 6.70
C LEU A 136 12.78 -3.40 6.29
N PHE A 137 12.87 -3.95 5.09
CA PHE A 137 13.99 -4.80 4.69
C PHE A 137 14.95 -4.12 3.73
N ASP A 138 14.45 -3.47 2.68
CA ASP A 138 15.32 -2.86 1.66
C ASP A 138 15.96 -1.56 2.19
N ILE A 139 15.22 -0.74 2.95
CA ILE A 139 15.67 0.58 3.44
C ILE A 139 16.18 0.51 4.88
N ALA A 140 15.37 -0.04 5.80
CA ALA A 140 15.74 -0.10 7.21
C ALA A 140 16.75 -1.21 7.52
N GLY A 141 16.76 -2.30 6.74
CA GLY A 141 17.62 -3.45 7.01
C GLY A 141 17.26 -4.16 8.32
N LEU A 142 15.95 -4.26 8.64
CA LEU A 142 15.47 -4.85 9.89
C LEU A 142 15.93 -6.31 10.03
N THR A 143 16.49 -6.63 11.19
CA THR A 143 17.01 -7.96 11.55
C THR A 143 16.47 -8.42 12.90
N ALA A 144 16.60 -9.71 13.18
CA ALA A 144 16.14 -10.31 14.42
C ALA A 144 16.81 -9.65 15.64
N GLY A 145 16.03 -9.45 16.71
CA GLY A 145 16.49 -8.84 17.96
C GLY A 145 16.39 -7.31 18.00
N GLN A 146 16.13 -6.63 16.89
CA GLN A 146 15.90 -5.19 16.86
C GLN A 146 14.52 -4.80 17.40
N THR A 147 14.41 -3.57 17.91
CA THR A 147 13.13 -2.96 18.29
C THR A 147 12.59 -2.09 17.16
N VAL A 148 11.28 -2.18 16.90
CA VAL A 148 10.63 -1.39 15.86
C VAL A 148 9.34 -0.74 16.35
N LEU A 149 9.19 0.55 16.06
CA LEU A 149 7.92 1.26 16.17
C LEU A 149 7.24 1.32 14.81
N ILE A 150 5.99 0.84 14.73
CA ILE A 150 5.12 1.02 13.57
C ILE A 150 4.09 2.10 13.93
N ASN A 151 4.33 3.34 13.49
CA ASN A 151 3.38 4.43 13.66
C ASN A 151 2.35 4.40 12.52
N GLY A 152 1.07 4.18 12.85
CA GLY A 152 -0.01 3.92 11.90
C GLY A 152 -0.28 2.43 11.68
N ALA A 153 0.04 1.59 12.68
CA ALA A 153 -0.02 0.13 12.58
C ALA A 153 -1.40 -0.43 12.21
N ALA A 154 -2.49 0.25 12.59
CA ALA A 154 -3.85 -0.20 12.28
C ALA A 154 -4.25 -0.05 10.79
N GLY A 155 -3.49 0.73 10.01
CA GLY A 155 -3.74 1.01 8.60
C GLY A 155 -3.28 -0.12 7.65
N ALA A 156 -3.49 0.08 6.35
CA ALA A 156 -3.21 -0.93 5.33
C ALA A 156 -1.74 -1.37 5.29
N VAL A 157 -0.79 -0.42 5.24
CA VAL A 157 0.66 -0.72 5.26
C VAL A 157 1.09 -1.22 6.64
N GLY A 158 0.65 -0.52 7.70
CA GLY A 158 1.04 -0.82 9.08
C GLY A 158 0.70 -2.24 9.52
N GLY A 159 -0.47 -2.76 9.11
CA GLY A 159 -0.90 -4.11 9.46
C GLY A 159 0.00 -5.19 8.87
N TYR A 160 0.50 -5.00 7.64
CA TYR A 160 1.51 -5.89 7.06
C TYR A 160 2.87 -5.70 7.73
N ALA A 161 3.26 -4.46 8.02
CA ALA A 161 4.54 -4.16 8.67
C ALA A 161 4.68 -4.81 10.04
N VAL A 162 3.62 -4.82 10.87
CA VAL A 162 3.61 -5.53 12.16
C VAL A 162 3.89 -7.03 11.97
N GLN A 163 3.19 -7.67 11.01
CA GLN A 163 3.34 -9.10 10.75
C GLN A 163 4.75 -9.43 10.25
N LEU A 164 5.25 -8.66 9.27
CA LEU A 164 6.56 -8.86 8.66
C LEU A 164 7.69 -8.61 9.64
N ALA A 165 7.61 -7.55 10.45
CA ALA A 165 8.58 -7.28 11.50
C ALA A 165 8.61 -8.39 12.55
N LYS A 166 7.44 -8.92 12.94
CA LYS A 166 7.40 -10.04 13.88
C LYS A 166 8.00 -11.31 13.30
N GLN A 167 7.70 -11.63 12.04
CA GLN A 167 8.31 -12.76 11.33
C GLN A 167 9.83 -12.64 11.21
N ALA A 168 10.37 -11.41 11.16
CA ALA A 168 11.80 -11.14 11.16
C ALA A 168 12.45 -11.30 12.54
N GLY A 169 11.69 -11.56 13.60
CA GLY A 169 12.20 -11.71 14.96
C GLY A 169 12.45 -10.38 15.69
N ALA A 170 11.84 -9.28 15.22
CA ALA A 170 11.90 -7.99 15.91
C ALA A 170 10.92 -7.93 17.09
N THR A 171 11.19 -7.02 18.03
CA THR A 171 10.22 -6.63 19.07
C THR A 171 9.37 -5.46 18.54
N VAL A 172 8.07 -5.67 18.41
CA VAL A 172 7.19 -4.75 17.68
C VAL A 172 6.33 -3.92 18.64
N THR A 173 6.52 -2.60 18.60
CA THR A 173 5.60 -1.62 19.20
C THR A 173 4.72 -1.04 18.10
N ALA A 174 3.40 -1.10 18.28
CA ALA A 174 2.42 -0.65 17.31
C ALA A 174 1.54 0.47 17.90
N THR A 175 1.40 1.59 17.16
CA THR A 175 0.45 2.64 17.54
C THR A 175 -0.96 2.28 17.08
N ALA A 176 -1.94 2.30 17.99
CA ALA A 176 -3.32 1.93 17.68
C ALA A 176 -4.33 2.54 18.66
N LYS A 177 -5.55 2.73 18.17
CA LYS A 177 -6.74 2.87 19.03
C LYS A 177 -7.12 1.51 19.65
N PRO A 178 -7.87 1.51 20.76
CA PRO A 178 -8.32 0.28 21.43
C PRO A 178 -8.94 -0.76 20.48
N ASP A 179 -9.78 -0.32 19.54
CA ASP A 179 -10.54 -1.18 18.62
C ASP A 179 -9.65 -1.99 17.65
N SER A 180 -8.41 -1.57 17.43
CA SER A 180 -7.44 -2.30 16.59
C SER A 180 -6.41 -3.10 17.39
N ALA A 181 -6.39 -2.95 18.72
CA ALA A 181 -5.35 -3.52 19.56
C ALA A 181 -5.32 -5.06 19.52
N GLU A 182 -6.49 -5.71 19.58
CA GLU A 182 -6.58 -7.16 19.56
C GLU A 182 -6.09 -7.74 18.23
N ARG A 183 -6.53 -7.15 17.10
CA ARG A 183 -6.07 -7.54 15.76
C ARG A 183 -4.56 -7.43 15.63
N LEU A 184 -3.97 -6.33 16.10
CA LEU A 184 -2.52 -6.11 16.01
C LEU A 184 -1.72 -7.04 16.93
N ARG A 185 -2.23 -7.37 18.13
CA ARG A 185 -1.64 -8.45 18.96
C ARG A 185 -1.73 -9.79 18.25
N GLY A 186 -2.85 -10.08 17.58
CA GLY A 186 -3.02 -11.27 16.74
C GLY A 186 -2.09 -11.33 15.52
N TYR A 187 -1.55 -10.19 15.10
CA TYR A 187 -0.48 -10.07 14.09
C TYR A 187 0.93 -10.18 14.68
N GLY A 188 1.06 -10.13 16.00
CA GLY A 188 2.32 -10.31 16.71
C GLY A 188 2.94 -9.02 17.26
N ALA A 189 2.18 -7.92 17.36
CA ALA A 189 2.64 -6.75 18.10
C ALA A 189 2.89 -7.12 19.58
N ASP A 190 4.11 -6.90 20.05
CA ASP A 190 4.51 -7.15 21.44
C ASP A 190 3.96 -6.06 22.37
N ARG A 191 3.84 -4.83 21.85
CA ARG A 191 3.30 -3.69 22.58
C ARG A 191 2.31 -2.91 21.73
N ILE A 192 1.19 -2.55 22.34
CA ILE A 192 0.24 -1.59 21.78
C ILE A 192 0.36 -0.30 22.58
N VAL A 193 0.65 0.80 21.90
CA VAL A 193 0.60 2.15 22.47
C VAL A 193 -0.50 2.96 21.79
N GLY A 194 -1.02 3.97 22.49
CA GLY A 194 -1.95 4.92 21.91
C GLY A 194 -1.32 5.72 20.76
N TYR A 195 -2.10 6.61 20.16
CA TYR A 195 -1.54 7.57 19.22
C TYR A 195 -0.56 8.50 19.94
N ILE A 196 0.51 8.85 19.24
CA ILE A 196 1.60 9.64 19.81
C ILE A 196 1.08 11.03 20.13
N ASP A 197 1.21 11.40 21.40
CA ASP A 197 0.89 12.75 21.86
C ASP A 197 2.09 13.66 21.61
N TYR A 198 1.93 14.55 20.62
CA TYR A 198 2.95 15.54 20.25
C TYR A 198 2.83 16.85 21.04
N ALA A 199 1.83 17.01 21.92
CA ALA A 199 1.69 18.19 22.77
C ALA A 199 2.65 18.16 23.97
N GLY A 200 3.07 16.97 24.41
CA GLY A 200 4.07 16.80 25.47
C GLY A 200 5.49 17.10 24.99
N ALA A 201 6.26 17.86 25.79
CA ALA A 201 7.68 18.13 25.54
C ALA A 201 8.53 17.68 26.73
N PRO A 202 9.46 16.72 26.57
CA PRO A 202 9.77 15.98 25.33
C PRO A 202 8.70 14.93 24.98
N VAL A 203 8.50 14.68 23.68
CA VAL A 203 7.67 13.56 23.19
C VAL A 203 8.32 12.26 23.66
N THR A 204 7.54 11.44 24.36
CA THR A 204 8.00 10.19 24.95
C THR A 204 7.09 9.06 24.47
N ILE A 205 7.69 8.05 23.84
CA ILE A 205 6.98 6.87 23.33
C ILE A 205 7.44 5.67 24.15
N ASP A 206 6.50 4.95 24.75
CA ASP A 206 6.83 3.77 25.54
C ASP A 206 7.54 2.72 24.68
N GLY A 207 8.76 2.37 25.07
CA GLY A 207 9.63 1.42 24.35
C GLY A 207 10.76 2.08 23.58
N GLN A 208 10.84 3.41 23.58
CA GLN A 208 11.99 4.12 23.03
C GLN A 208 13.27 3.85 23.85
N PRO A 209 14.46 3.95 23.22
CA PRO A 209 14.66 4.23 21.80
C PRO A 209 14.41 3.01 20.90
N PHE A 210 14.10 3.25 19.63
CA PHE A 210 13.81 2.20 18.63
C PHE A 210 14.91 2.09 17.59
N ASP A 211 15.36 0.88 17.25
CA ASP A 211 16.32 0.69 16.14
C ASP A 211 15.72 1.13 14.80
N VAL A 212 14.43 0.85 14.60
CA VAL A 212 13.68 1.22 13.41
C VAL A 212 12.36 1.92 13.80
N ILE A 213 12.06 3.04 13.16
CA ILE A 213 10.72 3.64 13.20
C ILE A 213 10.16 3.66 11.78
N LEU A 214 9.07 2.94 11.54
CA LEU A 214 8.29 3.07 10.31
C LEU A 214 7.09 3.95 10.57
N ASN A 215 7.07 5.12 9.94
CA ASN A 215 5.97 6.07 10.00
C ASN A 215 5.12 6.02 8.72
N VAL A 216 3.89 5.52 8.84
CA VAL A 216 2.91 5.50 7.74
C VAL A 216 1.80 6.55 7.90
N VAL A 217 1.96 7.45 8.86
CA VAL A 217 1.02 8.54 9.17
C VAL A 217 1.58 9.86 8.66
N SER A 218 0.71 10.74 8.17
CA SER A 218 1.09 12.12 7.84
C SER A 218 1.48 12.88 9.12
N THR A 219 2.64 13.53 9.10
CA THR A 219 3.22 14.26 10.23
C THR A 219 3.72 15.62 9.79
N THR A 220 3.63 16.62 10.68
CA THR A 220 4.32 17.91 10.46
C THR A 220 5.85 17.72 10.54
N PRO A 221 6.65 18.69 10.10
CA PRO A 221 8.11 18.63 10.27
C PRO A 221 8.53 18.42 11.73
N GLU A 222 7.87 19.09 12.68
CA GLU A 222 8.14 19.00 14.11
C GLU A 222 7.79 17.60 14.65
N GLN A 223 6.65 17.06 14.25
CA GLN A 223 6.23 15.70 14.63
C GLN A 223 7.19 14.65 14.06
N THR A 224 7.63 14.84 12.81
CA THR A 224 8.63 13.96 12.18
C THR A 224 9.97 14.05 12.91
N ALA A 225 10.40 15.24 13.32
CA ALA A 225 11.61 15.42 14.12
C ALA A 225 11.52 14.74 15.49
N ALA A 226 10.36 14.78 16.14
CA ALA A 226 10.13 14.05 17.39
C ALA A 226 10.22 12.53 17.21
N LEU A 227 9.70 12.00 16.10
CA LEU A 227 9.89 10.58 15.75
C LEU A 227 11.36 10.25 15.54
N VAL A 228 12.10 11.04 14.75
CA VAL A 228 13.54 10.83 14.53
C VAL A 228 14.31 10.87 15.87
N ALA A 229 13.94 11.76 16.79
CA ALA A 229 14.57 11.83 18.11
C ALA A 229 14.42 10.54 18.92
N ALA A 230 13.33 9.80 18.73
CA ALA A 230 13.06 8.52 19.40
C ALA A 230 13.78 7.31 18.77
N VAL A 231 14.47 7.49 17.65
CA VAL A 231 15.31 6.46 17.03
C VAL A 231 16.57 6.24 17.88
N ALA A 232 17.03 5.00 18.03
CA ALA A 232 18.28 4.65 18.70
C ALA A 232 19.50 5.11 17.89
N ASP A 233 20.64 5.30 18.56
CA ASP A 233 21.88 5.67 17.88
C ASP A 233 22.28 4.57 16.86
N GLY A 234 22.54 4.96 15.62
CA GLY A 234 22.77 4.03 14.49
C GLY A 234 21.49 3.49 13.83
N GLY A 235 20.31 3.83 14.35
CA GLY A 235 19.02 3.40 13.83
C GLY A 235 18.52 4.21 12.64
N ILE A 236 17.26 3.97 12.27
CA ILE A 236 16.62 4.62 11.12
C ILE A 236 15.15 4.98 11.36
N HIS A 237 14.76 6.18 10.91
CA HIS A 237 13.37 6.51 10.60
C HIS A 237 13.09 6.31 9.11
N VAL A 238 12.02 5.58 8.78
CA VAL A 238 11.49 5.44 7.42
C VAL A 238 10.06 5.95 7.39
N GLY A 239 9.78 6.96 6.56
CA GLY A 239 8.44 7.48 6.36
C GLY A 239 7.87 7.22 4.97
N THR A 240 6.56 7.13 4.83
CA THR A 240 5.89 7.04 3.50
C THR A 240 5.66 8.42 2.87
N MET A 241 5.44 9.44 3.71
CA MET A 241 5.16 10.82 3.27
C MET A 241 6.41 11.70 3.35
N THR A 242 7.14 11.62 4.46
CA THR A 242 8.30 12.47 4.75
C THR A 242 9.46 11.62 5.26
N ALA A 243 10.69 11.94 4.84
CA ALA A 243 11.88 11.24 5.32
C ALA A 243 12.26 11.64 6.76
N GLY A 244 12.09 12.92 7.10
CA GLY A 244 12.70 13.54 8.29
C GLY A 244 14.09 14.12 8.02
N GLN A 245 14.74 14.65 9.04
CA GLN A 245 16.14 15.11 8.98
C GLN A 245 17.03 14.07 9.67
N PRO A 246 18.13 13.60 9.06
CA PRO A 246 19.05 12.67 9.71
C PRO A 246 19.83 13.35 10.86
N ASP A 247 20.37 12.55 11.78
CA ASP A 247 21.28 13.01 12.83
C ASP A 247 22.63 12.29 12.72
N PRO A 248 23.63 12.91 12.04
CA PRO A 248 24.96 12.32 11.87
C PRO A 248 25.72 12.12 13.19
N GLY A 249 25.46 12.94 14.21
CA GLY A 249 26.12 12.84 15.51
C GLY A 249 25.74 11.55 16.24
N ARG A 250 24.49 11.12 16.07
CA ARG A 250 23.95 9.86 16.59
C ARG A 250 23.99 8.71 15.58
N ARG A 251 24.46 8.97 14.36
CA ARG A 251 24.41 8.05 13.20
C ARG A 251 22.98 7.60 12.85
N VAL A 252 21.98 8.43 13.13
CA VAL A 252 20.58 8.15 12.80
C VAL A 252 20.31 8.53 11.34
N ARG A 253 19.76 7.58 10.58
CA ARG A 253 19.29 7.81 9.20
C ARG A 253 17.81 8.18 9.18
N ALA A 254 17.41 8.91 8.14
CA ALA A 254 16.04 9.34 7.93
C ALA A 254 15.73 9.27 6.44
N GLU A 255 14.85 8.35 6.03
CA GLU A 255 14.60 8.05 4.62
C GLU A 255 13.10 7.97 4.31
N ARG A 256 12.76 8.18 3.04
CA ARG A 256 11.39 8.04 2.54
C ARG A 256 11.31 6.82 1.65
N VAL A 257 10.30 5.98 1.89
CA VAL A 257 9.97 4.88 0.97
C VAL A 257 9.03 5.39 -0.12
N PHE A 258 9.45 5.20 -1.37
CA PHE A 258 8.57 5.17 -2.53
C PHE A 258 8.49 3.73 -3.00
N VAL A 259 7.29 3.14 -2.94
CA VAL A 259 7.11 1.75 -3.33
C VAL A 259 7.41 1.57 -4.81
N ARG A 260 8.18 0.54 -5.12
CA ARG A 260 8.43 0.08 -6.50
C ARG A 260 7.69 -1.21 -6.76
N SER A 261 7.24 -1.39 -8.00
CA SER A 261 6.73 -2.68 -8.46
C SER A 261 7.89 -3.70 -8.46
N ASP A 262 7.64 -4.88 -7.90
CA ASP A 262 8.59 -5.98 -7.82
C ASP A 262 7.81 -7.30 -7.72
N ALA A 263 7.67 -7.98 -8.87
CA ALA A 263 6.92 -9.24 -8.94
C ALA A 263 7.54 -10.36 -8.09
N THR A 264 8.85 -10.35 -7.87
CA THR A 264 9.53 -11.37 -7.06
C THR A 264 9.21 -11.17 -5.58
N GLN A 265 9.30 -9.94 -5.08
CA GLN A 265 8.87 -9.61 -3.72
C GLN A 265 7.38 -9.89 -3.53
N LEU A 266 6.54 -9.51 -4.51
CA LEU A 266 5.10 -9.75 -4.46
C LEU A 266 4.78 -11.26 -4.41
N ALA A 267 5.44 -12.09 -5.23
CA ALA A 267 5.28 -13.54 -5.20
C ALA A 267 5.71 -14.15 -3.84
N GLY A 268 6.76 -13.61 -3.21
CA GLY A 268 7.17 -13.97 -1.86
C GLY A 268 6.10 -13.63 -0.81
N LEU A 269 5.47 -12.46 -0.93
CA LEU A 269 4.36 -12.04 -0.06
C LEU A 269 3.13 -12.91 -0.26
N VAL A 270 2.77 -13.24 -1.50
CA VAL A 270 1.70 -14.18 -1.85
C VAL A 270 1.94 -15.55 -1.22
N SER A 271 3.17 -16.06 -1.31
CA SER A 271 3.54 -17.36 -0.72
C SER A 271 3.33 -17.37 0.81
N ARG A 272 3.62 -16.25 1.49
CA ARG A 272 3.35 -16.10 2.93
C ARG A 272 1.85 -16.05 3.24
N VAL A 273 1.03 -15.47 2.35
CA VAL A 273 -0.43 -15.49 2.48
C VAL A 273 -0.96 -16.92 2.34
N ASP A 274 -0.52 -17.65 1.32
CA ASP A 274 -0.89 -19.06 1.11
C ASP A 274 -0.46 -19.96 2.29
N ALA A 275 0.69 -19.67 2.89
CA ALA A 275 1.19 -20.38 4.08
C ALA A 275 0.49 -19.97 5.40
N GLY A 276 -0.44 -19.01 5.37
CA GLY A 276 -1.12 -18.49 6.57
C GLY A 276 -0.21 -17.66 7.49
N GLN A 277 0.97 -17.28 7.02
CA GLN A 277 1.96 -16.49 7.77
C GLN A 277 1.67 -14.99 7.66
N LEU A 278 1.13 -14.54 6.53
CA LEU A 278 0.72 -13.15 6.30
C LEU A 278 -0.79 -13.10 6.07
N ARG A 279 -1.50 -12.29 6.84
CA ARG A 279 -2.96 -12.15 6.77
C ARG A 279 -3.33 -10.86 6.07
N ILE A 280 -4.16 -10.98 5.04
CA ILE A 280 -4.81 -9.85 4.37
C ILE A 280 -6.00 -9.40 5.22
N HIS A 281 -6.16 -8.08 5.39
CA HIS A 281 -7.31 -7.50 6.05
C HIS A 281 -8.01 -6.50 5.13
N VAL A 282 -9.21 -6.88 4.69
CA VAL A 282 -10.13 -6.01 3.98
C VAL A 282 -11.10 -5.41 4.97
N ALA A 283 -11.06 -4.08 5.10
CA ALA A 283 -11.94 -3.35 6.02
C ALA A 283 -13.32 -3.13 5.43
N GLU A 284 -13.39 -2.91 4.12
CA GLU A 284 -14.65 -2.63 3.42
C GLU A 284 -14.57 -3.06 1.95
N ARG A 285 -15.72 -3.39 1.38
CA ARG A 285 -15.90 -3.69 -0.05
C ARG A 285 -16.98 -2.75 -0.58
N ARG A 286 -16.71 -2.02 -1.66
CA ARG A 286 -17.65 -1.11 -2.31
C ARG A 286 -17.71 -1.39 -3.82
N PRO A 287 -18.84 -1.12 -4.49
CA PRO A 287 -18.88 -1.21 -5.94
C PRO A 287 -17.95 -0.16 -6.55
N LEU A 288 -17.38 -0.46 -7.71
CA LEU A 288 -16.47 0.42 -8.45
C LEU A 288 -17.11 1.78 -8.74
N ALA A 289 -18.42 1.80 -9.00
CA ALA A 289 -19.20 3.03 -9.20
C ALA A 289 -19.19 3.98 -7.97
N ALA A 290 -18.81 3.50 -6.79
CA ALA A 290 -18.68 4.31 -5.58
C ALA A 290 -17.29 4.92 -5.39
N ALA A 291 -16.39 4.85 -6.39
CA ALA A 291 -15.03 5.38 -6.27
C ALA A 291 -14.99 6.85 -5.80
N ALA A 292 -15.85 7.73 -6.33
CA ALA A 292 -15.91 9.12 -5.88
C ALA A 292 -16.15 9.24 -4.36
N SER A 293 -17.13 8.51 -3.81
CA SER A 293 -17.43 8.56 -2.38
C SER A 293 -16.36 7.88 -1.52
N VAL A 294 -15.65 6.88 -2.05
CA VAL A 294 -14.47 6.30 -1.39
C VAL A 294 -13.36 7.35 -1.24
N HIS A 295 -13.12 8.13 -2.29
CA HIS A 295 -12.16 9.22 -2.23
C HIS A 295 -12.62 10.32 -1.25
N ASP A 296 -13.90 10.69 -1.25
CA ASP A 296 -14.46 11.67 -0.28
C ASP A 296 -14.28 11.22 1.18
N ASP A 297 -14.57 9.94 1.45
CA ASP A 297 -14.40 9.38 2.78
C ASP A 297 -12.92 9.33 3.18
N ALA A 298 -12.01 9.11 2.23
CA ALA A 298 -10.58 9.13 2.49
C ALA A 298 -10.10 10.54 2.83
N ASP A 299 -10.46 11.53 2.02
CA ASP A 299 -10.10 12.94 2.20
C ASP A 299 -10.64 13.48 3.54
N ALA A 300 -11.80 12.99 3.98
CA ALA A 300 -12.38 13.35 5.26
C ALA A 300 -11.93 12.48 6.45
N GLY A 301 -11.01 11.53 6.25
CA GLY A 301 -10.50 10.64 7.29
C GLY A 301 -11.54 9.65 7.87
N ARG A 302 -12.60 9.36 7.10
CA ARG A 302 -13.68 8.42 7.46
C ARG A 302 -13.52 7.05 6.82
N LEU A 303 -12.69 6.91 5.79
CA LEU A 303 -12.53 5.64 5.08
C LEU A 303 -11.93 4.56 6.00
N PRO A 304 -12.57 3.40 6.14
CA PRO A 304 -12.05 2.33 6.99
C PRO A 304 -10.90 1.60 6.28
N GLY A 305 -9.74 1.48 6.95
CA GLY A 305 -8.64 0.59 6.56
C GLY A 305 -8.38 0.46 5.04
N LYS A 306 -8.23 -0.78 4.57
CA LYS A 306 -8.07 -1.09 3.14
C LYS A 306 -9.44 -1.41 2.54
N THR A 307 -9.90 -0.56 1.62
CA THR A 307 -11.18 -0.70 0.91
C THR A 307 -10.96 -1.29 -0.48
N ILE A 308 -11.68 -2.36 -0.79
CA ILE A 308 -11.69 -3.00 -2.11
C ILE A 308 -12.83 -2.42 -2.95
N LEU A 309 -12.52 -2.05 -4.19
CA LEU A 309 -13.50 -1.67 -5.20
C LEU A 309 -13.73 -2.84 -6.15
N LEU A 310 -15.01 -3.17 -6.33
CA LEU A 310 -15.45 -4.34 -7.11
C LEU A 310 -16.09 -3.87 -8.42
N PRO A 311 -15.59 -4.30 -9.59
CA PRO A 311 -16.28 -4.12 -10.86
C PRO A 311 -17.72 -4.66 -10.80
N ALA A 312 -18.59 -4.17 -11.67
CA ALA A 312 -19.94 -4.73 -11.76
C ALA A 312 -19.83 -6.20 -12.22
N ASN A 313 -20.40 -7.14 -11.47
CA ASN A 313 -20.42 -8.54 -11.88
C ASN A 313 -21.17 -8.66 -13.21
N GLU A 314 -20.48 -9.10 -14.27
CA GLU A 314 -21.09 -9.72 -15.45
C GLU A 314 -21.21 -11.23 -15.26
#